data_AF-A0A346TQJ3-F1
#
_entry.id   AF-A0A346TQJ3-F1
#
_cell.length_a   1.000
_cell.length_b   1.000
_cell.length_c   1.000
_cell.angle_alpha   90.00
_cell.angle_beta   90.00
_cell.angle_gamma   90.00
#
_symmetry.space_group_name_H-M   'P 1'
#
loop_
_entity.id
_entity.type
_entity.pdbx_description
1 polymer ?
#
loop_
_entity_poly.entity_id
_entity_poly.type
_entity_poly.pdbx_seq_one_letter_code
_entity_poly.pdbx_strand_id
1 'polypeptide(L)'
;HSAICAEAEKMGPGLTQGFFGYRDYDLANTQCLVVWGTDPLASNRIVPNTIGKFGEILARGTVIAVDPRLSNVAAKAHEWLPVKPGTDGALAGAIAHVLLTEGLWNKEFV
;
A
#
# COMPACT_ATOMS: atom_id res chain seq x y z
N HIS A 1 10.75 -2.39 23.18
CA HIS A 1 9.41 -1.77 23.08
C HIS A 1 9.04 -1.46 21.63
N SER A 2 9.87 -0.76 20.84
CA SER A 2 9.55 -0.46 19.43
C SER A 2 9.49 -1.70 18.52
N ALA A 3 10.35 -2.70 18.74
CA ALA A 3 10.45 -3.90 17.91
C ALA A 3 9.17 -4.76 17.84
N ILE A 4 8.28 -4.66 18.84
CA ILE A 4 6.97 -5.34 18.84
C ILE A 4 5.85 -4.48 18.24
N CYS A 5 6.15 -3.22 17.87
CA CYS A 5 5.20 -2.31 17.24
C CYS A 5 5.30 -2.40 15.71
N ALA A 6 6.33 -1.81 15.10
CA ALA A 6 6.44 -1.75 13.64
C ALA A 6 7.87 -1.48 13.12
N GLU A 7 8.93 -1.84 13.85
CA GLU A 7 10.31 -1.60 13.35
C GLU A 7 10.59 -2.31 12.02
N ALA A 8 10.00 -3.49 11.81
CA ALA A 8 10.13 -4.23 10.54
C ALA A 8 9.60 -3.43 9.33
N GLU A 9 8.54 -2.63 9.50
CA GLU A 9 8.00 -1.78 8.42
C GLU A 9 9.01 -0.74 7.95
N LYS A 10 9.88 -0.26 8.85
CA LYS A 10 10.88 0.78 8.55
C LYS A 10 12.06 0.25 7.74
N MET A 11 12.26 -1.08 7.68
CA MET A 11 13.40 -1.68 6.99
C MET A 11 13.37 -1.41 5.49
N GLY A 12 12.19 -1.47 4.86
CA GLY A 12 12.01 -1.15 3.45
C GLY A 12 12.53 0.25 3.09
N PRO A 13 11.89 1.34 3.57
CA PRO A 13 12.34 2.70 3.30
C PRO A 13 13.74 3.01 3.86
N GLY A 14 14.13 2.38 4.98
CA GLY A 14 15.47 2.55 5.55
C GLY A 14 16.58 2.06 4.63
N LEU A 15 16.43 0.85 4.07
CA LEU A 15 17.43 0.22 3.21
C LEU A 15 17.41 0.72 1.77
N THR A 16 16.26 1.20 1.27
CA THR A 16 16.13 1.64 -0.13
C THR A 16 16.19 3.16 -0.32
N GLN A 17 15.83 3.93 0.71
CA GLN A 17 15.69 5.40 0.63
C GLN A 17 16.43 6.13 1.77
N GLY A 18 17.09 5.41 2.68
CA GLY A 18 17.80 6.01 3.83
C GLY A 18 16.88 6.55 4.93
N PHE A 19 15.58 6.21 4.91
CA PHE A 19 14.59 6.78 5.84
C PHE A 19 14.00 5.72 6.79
N PHE A 20 14.49 5.68 8.03
CA PHE A 20 14.03 4.76 9.09
C PHE A 20 12.86 5.34 9.89
N GLY A 21 11.79 5.70 9.21
CA GLY A 21 10.62 6.35 9.81
C GLY A 21 9.31 5.94 9.16
N TYR A 22 8.22 6.50 9.67
CA TYR A 22 6.91 6.36 9.05
C TYR A 22 6.70 7.40 7.97
N ARG A 23 5.97 7.04 6.93
CA ARG A 23 5.67 7.92 5.79
C ARG A 23 4.21 8.32 5.86
N ASP A 24 3.93 9.55 5.48
CA ASP A 24 2.58 9.95 5.10
C ASP A 24 2.37 9.68 3.61
N TYR A 25 1.12 9.61 3.18
CA TYR A 25 0.75 9.28 1.81
C TYR A 25 0.05 10.48 1.18
N ASP A 26 0.39 10.81 -0.07
CA ASP A 26 -0.28 11.87 -0.82
C ASP A 26 -1.66 11.41 -1.33
N LEU A 27 -2.57 11.26 -0.37
CA LEU A 27 -3.93 10.80 -0.59
C LEU A 27 -4.78 11.80 -1.40
N ALA A 28 -4.32 13.04 -1.59
CA ALA A 28 -5.05 14.03 -2.37
C ALA A 28 -4.80 13.85 -3.88
N ASN A 29 -3.59 13.43 -4.28
CA ASN A 29 -3.21 13.36 -5.69
C ASN A 29 -3.12 11.94 -6.25
N THR A 30 -3.02 10.90 -5.40
CA THR A 30 -2.87 9.52 -5.88
C THR A 30 -3.97 9.10 -6.87
N GLN A 31 -3.56 8.46 -7.97
CA GLN A 31 -4.45 7.89 -9.00
C GLN A 31 -4.58 6.36 -8.88
N CYS A 32 -3.67 5.73 -8.14
CA CYS A 32 -3.70 4.31 -7.85
C CYS A 32 -3.22 4.10 -6.40
N LEU A 33 -4.14 3.67 -5.54
CA LEU A 33 -3.85 3.38 -4.15
C LEU A 33 -3.84 1.87 -3.93
N VAL A 34 -2.64 1.31 -3.79
CA VAL A 34 -2.45 -0.09 -3.38
C VAL A 34 -2.31 -0.13 -1.86
N VAL A 35 -3.29 -0.75 -1.20
CA VAL A 35 -3.34 -0.88 0.25
C VAL A 35 -2.91 -2.30 0.62
N TRP A 36 -1.73 -2.44 1.21
CA TRP A 36 -1.07 -3.73 1.40
C TRP A 36 -1.02 -4.13 2.89
N GLY A 37 -1.80 -5.13 3.28
CA GLY A 37 -1.82 -5.69 4.63
C GLY A 37 -2.26 -4.72 5.73
N THR A 38 -2.85 -3.59 5.36
CA THR A 38 -3.28 -2.51 6.28
C THR A 38 -4.72 -2.10 5.98
N ASP A 39 -5.40 -1.56 6.99
CA ASP A 39 -6.77 -1.07 6.85
C ASP A 39 -6.85 0.39 7.33
N PRO A 40 -6.50 1.37 6.50
CA PRO A 40 -6.35 2.78 6.88
C PRO A 40 -7.71 3.46 7.16
N LEU A 41 -8.81 2.76 6.92
CA LEU A 41 -10.16 3.19 7.32
C LEU A 41 -10.53 2.74 8.75
N ALA A 42 -9.70 1.90 9.38
CA ALA A 42 -9.92 1.35 10.72
C ALA A 42 -8.71 1.51 11.66
N SER A 43 -7.51 1.47 11.10
CA SER A 43 -6.22 1.40 11.81
C SER A 43 -5.14 2.11 10.98
N ASN A 44 -3.85 1.95 11.30
CA ASN A 44 -2.75 2.75 10.76
C ASN A 44 -2.70 4.17 11.38
N ARG A 45 -1.83 5.03 10.86
CA ARG A 45 -1.26 6.16 11.62
C ARG A 45 -2.14 7.40 11.64
N ILE A 46 -2.86 7.68 10.55
CA ILE A 46 -3.75 8.85 10.44
C ILE A 46 -5.09 8.42 9.80
N VAL A 47 -5.87 7.66 10.58
CA VAL A 47 -7.19 7.15 10.17
C VAL A 47 -8.14 8.27 9.69
N PRO A 48 -8.31 9.41 10.41
CA PRO A 48 -9.26 10.44 10.00
C PRO A 48 -8.93 11.07 8.63
N ASN A 49 -7.64 11.28 8.34
CA ASN A 49 -7.21 11.83 7.04
C ASN A 49 -7.54 10.87 5.89
N THR A 50 -7.35 9.57 6.10
CA THR A 50 -7.70 8.58 5.08
C THR A 50 -9.19 8.53 4.87
N ILE A 51 -9.99 8.42 5.95
CA ILE A 51 -11.46 8.41 5.86
C ILE A 51 -11.97 9.64 5.10
N GLY A 52 -11.44 10.83 5.40
CA GLY A 52 -11.85 12.08 4.77
C GLY A 52 -11.57 12.15 3.27
N LYS A 53 -10.53 11.46 2.78
CA LYS A 53 -10.10 11.51 1.37
C LYS A 53 -10.50 10.28 0.56
N PHE A 54 -10.85 9.17 1.21
CA PHE A 54 -11.02 7.88 0.53
C PHE A 54 -12.09 7.90 -0.57
N GLY A 55 -13.21 8.61 -0.35
CA GLY A 55 -14.26 8.75 -1.36
C GLY A 55 -13.78 9.46 -2.64
N GLU A 56 -12.93 10.49 -2.50
CA GLU A 56 -12.35 11.19 -3.65
C GLU A 56 -11.35 10.32 -4.41
N ILE A 57 -10.57 9.50 -3.68
CA ILE A 57 -9.65 8.53 -4.29
C ILE A 57 -10.44 7.52 -5.13
N LEU A 58 -11.54 6.99 -4.57
CA LEU A 58 -12.41 6.05 -5.29
C LEU A 58 -13.01 6.67 -6.56
N ALA A 59 -13.38 7.95 -6.51
CA ALA A 59 -14.00 8.63 -7.65
C ALA A 59 -13.00 8.93 -8.79
N ARG A 60 -11.73 9.19 -8.48
CA ARG A 60 -10.74 9.63 -9.47
C ARG A 60 -9.77 8.55 -9.93
N GLY A 61 -9.60 7.49 -9.16
CA GLY A 61 -8.53 6.52 -9.34
C GLY A 61 -8.91 5.12 -8.93
N THR A 62 -7.94 4.21 -8.99
CA THR A 62 -8.14 2.80 -8.61
C THR A 62 -7.65 2.55 -7.19
N VAL A 63 -8.39 1.73 -6.45
CA VAL A 63 -8.01 1.27 -5.11
C VAL A 63 -7.95 -0.24 -5.12
N ILE A 64 -6.80 -0.79 -4.77
CA ILE A 64 -6.54 -2.23 -4.74
C ILE A 64 -6.18 -2.58 -3.29
N ALA A 65 -6.89 -3.54 -2.70
CA ALA A 65 -6.60 -4.02 -1.35
C ALA A 65 -5.96 -5.42 -1.42
N VAL A 66 -4.73 -5.54 -0.92
CA VAL A 66 -4.03 -6.81 -0.74
C VAL A 66 -4.13 -7.21 0.73
N ASP A 67 -5.03 -8.13 1.05
CA ASP A 67 -5.31 -8.50 2.44
C ASP A 67 -5.91 -9.92 2.47
N PRO A 68 -5.41 -10.85 3.31
CA PRO A 68 -6.03 -12.17 3.47
C PRO A 68 -7.50 -12.13 3.88
N ARG A 69 -7.92 -11.07 4.61
CA ARG A 69 -9.31 -10.86 5.02
C ARG A 69 -9.97 -9.75 4.19
N LEU A 70 -11.29 -9.79 4.10
CA LEU A 70 -12.07 -8.67 3.58
C LEU A 70 -12.13 -7.57 4.64
N SER A 71 -11.13 -6.70 4.66
CA SER A 71 -11.03 -5.53 5.54
C SER A 71 -11.96 -4.39 5.14
N ASN A 72 -12.06 -3.32 5.96
CA ASN A 72 -12.96 -2.20 5.65
C ASN A 72 -12.57 -1.50 4.36
N VAL A 73 -11.26 -1.35 4.13
CA VAL A 73 -10.73 -0.85 2.86
C VAL A 73 -11.01 -1.83 1.71
N ALA A 74 -10.83 -3.14 1.91
CA ALA A 74 -11.08 -4.13 0.87
C ALA A 74 -12.55 -4.21 0.46
N ALA A 75 -13.47 -4.10 1.42
CA ALA A 75 -14.92 -4.06 1.16
C ALA A 75 -15.37 -2.85 0.34
N LYS A 76 -14.54 -1.80 0.25
CA LYS A 76 -14.80 -0.57 -0.51
C LYS A 76 -13.87 -0.38 -1.69
N ALA A 77 -12.86 -1.25 -1.87
CA ALA A 77 -11.88 -1.15 -2.94
C ALA A 77 -12.48 -1.58 -4.27
N HIS A 78 -11.85 -1.16 -5.37
CA HIS A 78 -12.20 -1.64 -6.71
C HIS A 78 -11.80 -3.11 -6.88
N GLU A 79 -10.66 -3.48 -6.31
CA GLU A 79 -10.15 -4.85 -6.32
C GLU A 79 -9.74 -5.28 -4.92
N TRP A 80 -10.06 -6.53 -4.58
CA TRP A 80 -9.57 -7.21 -3.39
C TRP A 80 -8.80 -8.46 -3.81
N LEU A 81 -7.54 -8.53 -3.39
CA LEU A 81 -6.63 -9.64 -3.62
C LEU A 81 -6.43 -10.43 -2.31
N PRO A 82 -7.16 -11.54 -2.11
CA PRO A 82 -7.08 -12.36 -0.91
C PRO A 82 -5.81 -13.22 -0.89
N VAL A 83 -4.68 -12.61 -0.60
CA VAL A 83 -3.38 -13.29 -0.53
C VAL A 83 -3.33 -14.29 0.62
N LYS A 84 -2.55 -15.37 0.44
CA LYS A 84 -2.24 -16.28 1.55
C LYS A 84 -1.28 -15.57 2.52
N PRO A 85 -1.50 -15.64 3.84
CA PRO A 85 -0.58 -15.02 4.80
C PRO A 85 0.89 -15.42 4.55
N GLY A 86 1.78 -14.43 4.47
CA GLY A 86 3.22 -14.65 4.23
C GLY A 86 3.62 -14.79 2.76
N THR A 87 2.69 -14.68 1.81
CA THR A 87 2.97 -14.75 0.36
C THR A 87 3.02 -13.39 -0.33
N ASP A 88 2.89 -12.31 0.43
CA ASP A 88 2.93 -10.92 -0.03
C ASP A 88 4.16 -10.62 -0.90
N GLY A 89 5.34 -11.07 -0.48
CA GLY A 89 6.58 -10.88 -1.23
C GLY A 89 6.56 -11.53 -2.62
N ALA A 90 5.87 -12.66 -2.78
CA ALA A 90 5.73 -13.32 -4.08
C ALA A 90 4.88 -12.51 -5.05
N LEU A 91 3.77 -11.92 -4.56
CA LEU A 91 2.94 -11.02 -5.37
C LEU A 91 3.71 -9.74 -5.74
N ALA A 92 4.41 -9.13 -4.78
CA ALA A 92 5.21 -7.94 -5.04
C ALA A 92 6.32 -8.21 -6.10
N GLY A 93 6.99 -9.36 -6.01
CA GLY A 93 7.98 -9.80 -6.99
C GLY A 93 7.39 -10.03 -8.38
N ALA A 94 6.19 -10.63 -8.47
CA ALA A 94 5.50 -10.85 -9.74
C ALA A 94 5.07 -9.52 -10.40
N ILE A 95 4.57 -8.56 -9.61
CA ILE A 95 4.23 -7.21 -10.11
C ILE A 95 5.50 -6.54 -10.65
N ALA A 96 6.60 -6.56 -9.89
CA ALA A 96 7.87 -5.98 -10.32
C ALA A 96 8.39 -6.63 -11.61
N HIS A 97 8.26 -7.95 -11.74
CA HIS A 97 8.63 -8.68 -12.96
C HIS A 97 7.87 -8.16 -14.18
N VAL A 98 6.54 -8.09 -14.11
CA VAL A 98 5.71 -7.60 -15.23
C VAL A 98 6.07 -6.16 -15.58
N LEU A 99 6.18 -5.27 -14.58
CA LEU A 99 6.55 -3.88 -14.80
C LEU A 99 7.88 -3.78 -15.58
N LEU A 100 8.87 -4.60 -15.23
CA LEU A 100 10.19 -4.62 -15.86
C LEU A 100 10.23 -5.33 -17.21
N THR A 101 9.47 -6.41 -17.41
CA THR A 101 9.48 -7.12 -18.69
C THR A 101 8.67 -6.39 -19.77
N GLU A 102 7.67 -5.60 -19.36
CA GLU A 102 6.79 -4.88 -20.27
C GLU A 102 7.17 -3.40 -20.49
N GLY A 103 8.18 -2.88 -19.80
CA GLY A 103 8.60 -1.49 -20.01
C GLY A 103 7.77 -0.44 -19.26
N LEU A 104 7.01 -0.84 -18.24
CA LEU A 104 5.99 -0.01 -17.57
C LEU A 104 6.50 0.75 -16.32
N TRP A 105 7.77 0.60 -15.95
CA TRP A 105 8.33 1.33 -14.80
C TRP A 105 8.50 2.82 -15.11
N ASN A 106 8.60 3.64 -14.06
CA ASN A 106 8.91 5.06 -14.21
C ASN A 106 10.37 5.25 -14.63
N LYS A 107 10.60 5.52 -15.92
CA LYS A 107 11.94 5.71 -16.53
C LYS A 107 12.62 7.03 -16.19
N GLU A 108 11.88 8.01 -15.70
CA GLU A 108 12.48 9.28 -15.26
C GLU A 108 13.14 9.10 -13.90
N PHE A 109 12.55 8.26 -13.04
CA PHE A 109 13.05 7.98 -11.71
C PHE A 109 14.13 6.88 -11.67
N VAL A 110 13.98 5.82 -12.48
CA VAL A 110 14.89 4.66 -12.56
C VAL A 110 15.89 4.82 -13.69
#